data_AF-A0A933C4F9-F1
#
_entry.id   AF-A0A933C4F9-F1
#
_cell.length_a   1.000
_cell.length_b   1.000
_cell.length_c   1.000
_cell.angle_alpha   90.00
_cell.angle_beta   90.00
_cell.angle_gamma   90.00
#
_symmetry.space_group_name_H-M   'P 1'
#
loop_
_entity.id
_entity.type
_entity.pdbx_description
1 polymer ?
#
loop_
_entity_poly.entity_id
_entity_poly.type
_entity_poly.pdbx_seq_one_letter_code
_entity_poly.pdbx_strand_id
1 'polypeptide(L)' 'MWPPGYRGFESHPFREIATIKADKSAWRHFQRFPLSYRRVRIGWIDGARKRPDVFRQRLRYFLRMTRKGRQYGLVR' A
#
# COMPACT_ATOMS: atom_id res chain seq x y z
N MET A 1 15.63 -7.97 -3.57
CA MET A 1 16.14 -7.24 -4.76
C MET A 1 14.94 -6.87 -5.63
N TRP A 2 14.73 -5.57 -5.87
CA TRP A 2 13.63 -5.04 -6.68
C TRP A 2 14.09 -4.92 -8.14
N PRO A 3 13.23 -5.10 -9.17
CA PRO A 3 13.66 -5.04 -10.57
C PRO A 3 13.97 -3.59 -11.02
N PRO A 4 14.99 -3.39 -11.89
CA PRO A 4 15.42 -2.09 -12.36
C PRO A 4 14.42 -1.52 -13.38
N GLY A 5 13.93 -0.31 -13.13
CA GLY A 5 12.90 0.36 -13.94
C GLY A 5 11.96 1.25 -13.10
N TYR A 6 11.89 1.00 -11.79
CA TYR A 6 11.18 1.81 -10.81
C TYR A 6 12.08 2.93 -10.24
N ARG A 7 12.60 3.81 -11.11
CA ARG A 7 13.64 4.83 -10.81
C ARG A 7 13.20 5.97 -9.84
N GLY A 8 12.07 5.81 -9.13
CA GLY A 8 11.56 6.78 -8.14
C GLY A 8 11.36 6.23 -6.73
N PHE A 9 11.73 4.98 -6.48
CA PHE A 9 11.36 4.25 -5.26
C PHE A 9 12.43 4.23 -4.15
N GLU A 10 13.71 4.47 -4.48
CA GLU A 10 14.81 4.36 -3.50
C GLU A 10 15.04 5.64 -2.68
N SER A 11 14.50 6.78 -3.11
CA SER A 11 14.74 8.10 -2.49
C SER A 11 13.68 8.52 -1.47
N HIS A 12 12.55 7.79 -1.38
CA HIS A 12 11.45 8.14 -0.50
C HIS A 12 11.04 6.94 0.37
N PRO A 13 11.26 6.96 1.69
CA PRO A 13 10.68 5.97 2.57
C PRO A 13 9.16 6.05 2.41
N PHE A 14 8.53 4.95 2.01
CA PHE A 14 7.09 4.85 1.82
C PHE A 14 6.35 5.30 3.09
N ARG A 15 5.88 6.55 3.10
CA ARG A 15 5.10 7.10 4.23
C ARG A 15 3.82 6.28 4.47
N GLU A 16 3.35 5.58 3.45
CA GLU A 16 2.24 4.64 3.52
C GLU A 16 2.58 3.45 4.41
N ILE A 17 3.78 2.87 4.30
CA ILE A 17 4.22 1.74 5.14
C ILE A 17 4.33 2.19 6.59
N ALA A 18 4.85 3.39 6.86
CA ALA A 18 4.88 3.94 8.21
C ALA A 18 3.45 4.08 8.78
N THR A 19 2.51 4.56 7.96
CA THR A 19 1.09 4.69 8.36
C THR A 19 0.44 3.33 8.61
N ILE A 20 0.73 2.31 7.79
CA ILE A 20 0.21 0.95 7.99
C ILE A 20 0.81 0.33 9.26
N LYS A 21 2.12 0.53 9.51
CA LYS A 21 2.82 0.03 10.72
C LYS A 21 2.30 0.66 12.01
N ALA A 22 1.91 1.93 11.98
CA ALA A 22 1.32 2.61 13.12
C ALA A 22 -0.01 1.97 13.57
N ASP A 23 -0.73 1.31 12.64
CA ASP A 23 -1.93 0.54 12.95
C ASP A 23 -1.60 -0.95 13.13
N LYS A 24 -1.55 -1.41 14.38
CA LYS A 24 -1.18 -2.79 14.71
C LYS A 24 -2.08 -3.85 14.04
N SER A 25 -3.38 -3.57 13.88
CA SER A 25 -4.31 -4.51 13.25
C SER A 25 -4.09 -4.59 11.74
N ALA A 26 -3.98 -3.42 11.09
CA ALA A 26 -3.69 -3.35 9.68
C ALA A 26 -2.32 -3.95 9.37
N TRP A 27 -1.30 -3.69 10.18
CA TRP A 27 0.04 -4.24 10.02
C TRP A 27 0.04 -5.77 10.04
N ARG A 28 -0.60 -6.38 11.04
CA ARG A 28 -0.71 -7.84 11.17
C ARG A 28 -1.38 -8.48 9.95
N HIS A 29 -2.49 -7.92 9.46
CA HIS A 29 -3.16 -8.45 8.27
C HIS A 29 -2.37 -8.19 6.98
N PHE A 30 -1.77 -7.02 6.86
CA PHE A 30 -0.93 -6.65 5.73
C PHE A 30 0.23 -7.63 5.55
N GLN A 31 0.92 -8.00 6.64
CA GLN A 31 2.01 -8.97 6.60
C GLN A 31 1.58 -10.35 6.07
N ARG A 32 0.32 -10.74 6.28
CA ARG A 32 -0.26 -12.02 5.83
C ARG A 32 -0.73 -12.00 4.38
N PHE A 33 -0.80 -10.84 3.73
CA PHE A 33 -1.21 -10.76 2.34
C PHE A 33 -0.10 -11.23 1.38
N PRO A 34 -0.46 -11.81 0.22
CA PRO A 34 0.48 -12.19 -0.82
C PRO A 34 1.40 -11.02 -1.20
N LEU A 35 2.67 -11.33 -1.47
CA LEU A 35 3.65 -10.30 -1.85
C LEU A 35 3.24 -9.55 -3.13
N SER A 36 2.66 -10.25 -4.10
CA SER A 36 2.11 -9.66 -5.33
C SER A 36 1.03 -8.61 -5.01
N TYR A 37 0.06 -8.97 -4.18
CA TYR A 37 -1.00 -8.05 -3.73
C TYR A 37 -0.44 -6.81 -3.03
N ARG A 38 0.51 -7.01 -2.09
CA ARG A 38 1.15 -5.88 -1.38
C ARG A 38 1.85 -4.92 -2.34
N ARG A 39 2.61 -5.44 -3.32
CA ARG A 39 3.32 -4.64 -4.31
C ARG A 39 2.35 -3.82 -5.17
N VAL A 40 1.34 -4.47 -5.73
CA VAL A 40 0.33 -3.81 -6.58
C VAL A 40 -0.40 -2.72 -5.80
N ARG A 41 -0.78 -2.97 -4.54
CA ARG A 41 -1.51 -1.99 -3.73
C ARG A 41 -0.65 -0.83 -3.29
N ILE A 42 0.60 -1.06 -2.90
CA ILE A 42 1.54 0.03 -2.59
C ILE A 42 1.76 0.88 -3.85
N GLY A 43 2.05 0.27 -5.00
CA GLY A 43 2.24 1.01 -6.26
C GLY A 43 1.01 1.80 -6.68
N TRP A 44 -0.20 1.26 -6.49
CA TRP A 44 -1.45 1.98 -6.76
C TRP A 44 -1.67 3.18 -5.83
N ILE A 45 -1.29 3.10 -4.56
CA ILE A 45 -1.37 4.24 -3.63
C ILE A 45 -0.30 5.27 -3.98
N ASP A 46 0.93 4.81 -4.17
CA ASP A 46 2.11 5.61 -4.50
C ASP A 46 1.94 6.41 -5.81
N GLY A 47 1.36 5.79 -6.84
CA GLY A 47 1.07 6.47 -8.11
C GLY A 47 0.11 7.66 -8.00
N ALA A 48 -0.61 7.81 -6.87
CA ALA A 48 -1.43 8.98 -6.61
C ALA A 48 -0.70 10.11 -5.87
N ARG A 49 0.60 9.99 -5.56
CA ARG A 49 1.36 10.99 -4.77
C ARG A 49 1.23 12.43 -5.27
N LYS A 50 1.20 12.65 -6.58
CA LYS A 50 1.05 13.98 -7.20
C LYS A 50 -0.36 14.58 -7.01
N ARG A 51 -1.32 13.82 -6.49
CA ARG A 51 -2.70 14.24 -6.18
C ARG A 51 -3.02 13.92 -4.72
N PRO A 52 -2.72 14.84 -3.78
CA PRO A 52 -2.81 14.58 -2.33
C PRO A 52 -4.17 14.05 -1.86
N ASP A 53 -5.28 14.55 -2.40
CA ASP A 53 -6.63 14.09 -2.04
C ASP A 53 -6.87 12.64 -2.44
N VAL A 54 -6.51 12.29 -3.67
CA VAL A 54 -6.64 10.91 -4.19
C VAL A 54 -5.73 9.98 -3.42
N PHE A 55 -4.49 10.40 -3.14
CA PHE A 55 -3.56 9.65 -2.32
C PHE A 55 -4.15 9.34 -0.93
N ARG A 56 -4.66 10.36 -0.22
CA ARG A 56 -5.29 10.22 1.09
C ARG A 56 -6.50 9.30 1.04
N GLN A 57 -7.34 9.42 0.01
CA GLN A 57 -8.52 8.58 -0.19
C GLN A 57 -8.13 7.11 -0.37
N ARG A 58 -7.14 6.83 -1.24
CA ARG A 58 -6.63 5.48 -1.50
C ARG A 58 -6.01 4.86 -0.24
N LEU A 59 -5.16 5.60 0.47
CA LEU A 59 -4.52 5.14 1.70
C LEU A 59 -5.56 4.84 2.79
N ARG A 60 -6.55 5.73 2.99
CA ARG A 60 -7.63 5.53 3.97
C ARG A 60 -8.46 4.29 3.64
N TYR A 61 -8.83 4.12 2.37
CA TYR A 61 -9.57 2.94 1.92
C TYR A 61 -8.76 1.66 2.13
N PHE A 62 -7.48 1.68 1.76
CA PHE A 62 -6.58 0.53 1.94
C PHE A 62 -6.45 0.13 3.40
N LEU A 63 -6.23 1.08 4.32
CA LEU A 63 -6.18 0.82 5.76
C LEU A 63 -7.50 0.24 6.27
N ARG A 64 -8.64 0.78 5.86
CA ARG A 64 -9.97 0.29 6.25
C ARG A 64 -10.18 -1.18 5.85
N MET A 65 -9.80 -1.56 4.64
CA MET A 65 -9.93 -2.94 4.16
C MET A 65 -8.92 -3.87 4.82
N THR A 66 -7.69 -3.41 4.98
CA THR A 66 -6.61 -4.16 5.62
C THR A 66 -6.91 -4.44 7.10
N ARG A 67 -7.47 -3.48 7.85
CA ARG A 67 -7.97 -3.71 9.23
C ARG A 67 -8.97 -4.86 9.31
N LYS A 68 -9.81 -5.02 8.28
CA LYS A 68 -10.79 -6.12 8.17
C LYS A 68 -10.19 -7.41 7.61
N GLY A 69 -8.90 -7.44 7.29
CA GLY A 69 -8.25 -8.60 6.66
C GLY A 69 -8.70 -8.87 5.22
N ARG A 70 -9.32 -7.88 4.56
CA ARG A 70 -9.92 -8.06 3.23
C ARG A 70 -9.01 -7.57 2.11
N GLN A 71 -8.78 -8.43 1.12
CA GLN A 71 -8.22 -8.04 -0.17
C GLN A 71 -9.32 -7.52 -1.10
N TYR A 72 -8.97 -6.66 -2.04
CA TYR A 72 -9.91 -6.11 -3.02
C TYR A 72 -9.25 -5.93 -4.38
N GLY A 73 -10.06 -5.76 -5.44
CA GLY A 73 -9.59 -5.59 -6.81
C GLY A 73 -8.73 -6.76 -7.30
N LEU A 74 -9.10 -7.96 -6.88
CA LEU A 74 -8.65 -9.21 -7.48
C LEU A 74 -9.57 -9.46 -8.68
N VAL A 75 -9.01 -9.74 -9.85
CA VAL A 75 -9.77 -10.27 -10.98
C VAL A 75 -9.99 -11.76 -10.69
N ARG A 76 -11.24 -12.23 -10.81
CA ARG A 76 -11.59 -13.65 -10.73
C ARG A 76 -11.54 -14.26 -12.10
#